data_AF-A0A151SCK8-F1
#
_entry.id   AF-A0A151SCK8-F1
#
_cell.length_a   1.000
_cell.length_b   1.000
_cell.length_c   1.000
_cell.angle_alpha   90.00
_cell.angle_beta   90.00
_cell.angle_gamma   90.00
#
_symmetry.space_group_name_H-M   'P 1'
#
loop_
_entity.id
_entity.type
_entity.pdbx_description
1 polymer ?
#
loop_
_entity_poly.entity_id
_entity_poly.type
_entity_poly.pdbx_seq_one_letter_code
_entity_poly.pdbx_strand_id
1 'polypeptide(L)' 'MGREIVRLESPSKPGERSRLWLSKEILRVFKENKGSDKTEIIMLHLVKDKEVQ' A
#
# COMPACT_ATOMS: atom_id res chain seq x y z
N MET A 1 -9.37 -12.72 6.73
CA MET A 1 -10.68 -12.05 6.57
C MET A 1 -10.54 -10.52 6.46
N GLY A 2 -9.97 -9.80 7.44
CA GLY A 2 -9.87 -8.33 7.38
C GLY A 2 -9.12 -7.74 6.17
N ARG A 3 -7.97 -8.32 5.77
CA ARG A 3 -7.24 -7.89 4.57
C ARG A 3 -8.02 -8.12 3.26
N GLU A 4 -8.85 -9.16 3.22
CA GLU A 4 -9.65 -9.46 2.04
C GLU A 4 -10.77 -8.44 1.88
N ILE A 5 -11.42 -8.06 2.98
CA ILE A 5 -12.43 -7.00 2.99
C ILE A 5 -11.86 -5.71 2.42
N VAL A 6 -10.66 -5.31 2.84
CA VAL A 6 -10.00 -4.11 2.32
C VAL A 6 -9.58 -4.27 0.85
N ARG A 7 -9.20 -5.48 0.43
CA ARG A 7 -8.94 -5.76 -0.99
C ARG A 7 -10.19 -5.58 -1.84
N LEU A 8 -11.37 -5.93 -1.30
CA LEU A 8 -12.66 -5.79 -1.97
C LEU A 8 -13.16 -4.35 -2.05
N GLU A 9 -12.70 -3.43 -1.17
CA GLU A 9 -13.00 -2.00 -1.28
C GLU A 9 -12.57 -1.44 -2.65
N SER A 10 -11.43 -1.93 -3.15
CA SER A 10 -10.95 -1.62 -4.49
C SER A 10 -9.99 -2.69 -5.00
N PRO A 11 -10.49 -3.69 -5.77
CA PRO A 11 -9.66 -4.79 -6.24
C PRO A 11 -8.52 -4.35 -7.15
N SER A 12 -8.77 -3.34 -8.02
CA SER A 12 -7.82 -2.92 -9.06
C SER A 12 -7.03 -1.65 -8.73
N LYS A 13 -7.49 -0.82 -7.78
CA LYS A 13 -6.82 0.43 -7.41
C LYS A 13 -6.44 0.41 -5.93
N PRO A 14 -5.23 -0.05 -5.58
CA PRO A 14 -4.80 -0.14 -4.18
C PRO A 14 -4.91 1.19 -3.41
N GLY A 15 -4.58 2.32 -4.04
CA GLY A 15 -4.64 3.63 -3.39
C GLY A 15 -6.03 4.13 -3.02
N GLU A 16 -7.10 3.45 -3.47
CA GLU A 16 -8.49 3.73 -3.10
C GLU A 16 -8.98 2.91 -1.89
N ARG A 17 -8.10 2.10 -1.30
CA ARG A 17 -8.41 1.26 -0.14
C ARG A 17 -8.15 2.03 1.16
N SER A 18 -8.88 1.68 2.20
CA SER A 18 -8.69 2.18 3.56
C SER A 18 -7.29 1.89 4.11
N ARG A 19 -6.71 0.75 3.73
CA ARG A 19 -5.45 0.27 4.29
C ARG A 19 -4.57 -0.37 3.23
N LEU A 20 -3.27 -0.12 3.32
CA LEU A 20 -2.25 -0.70 2.47
C LEU A 20 -1.20 -1.45 3.29
N TRP A 21 -0.81 -2.66 2.86
CA TRP A 21 0.20 -3.49 3.54
C TRP A 21 1.22 -4.14 2.61
N LEU A 22 0.95 -4.22 1.31
CA LEU A 22 1.87 -4.81 0.34
C LEU A 22 2.87 -3.74 -0.10
N SER A 23 4.14 -3.86 0.30
CA SER A 23 5.18 -2.88 -0.03
C SER A 23 5.26 -2.58 -1.53
N LYS A 24 5.07 -3.58 -2.40
CA LYS A 24 5.02 -3.36 -3.86
C LYS A 24 3.87 -2.45 -4.29
N GLU A 25 2.67 -2.63 -3.72
CA GLU A 25 1.52 -1.78 -4.03
C GLU A 25 1.69 -0.38 -3.44
N ILE A 26 2.19 -0.28 -2.21
CA ILE A 26 2.47 1.01 -1.55
C ILE A 26 3.48 1.82 -2.35
N LEU A 27 4.61 1.21 -2.73
CA LEU A 27 5.64 1.87 -3.54
C LEU A 27 5.09 2.32 -4.90
N ARG A 28 4.23 1.50 -5.53
CA ARG A 28 3.57 1.89 -6.79
C ARG A 28 2.62 3.08 -6.58
N VAL A 29 1.79 3.04 -5.54
CA VAL A 29 0.85 4.11 -5.19
C VAL A 29 1.60 5.42 -4.94
N PHE A 30 2.72 5.38 -4.20
CA PHE A 30 3.56 6.55 -3.97
C PHE A 30 4.25 7.03 -5.24
N LYS A 31 4.87 6.13 -6.02
CA LYS A 31 5.59 6.49 -7.25
C LYS A 31 4.69 7.11 -8.31
N GLU A 32 3.46 6.59 -8.43
CA GLU A 32 2.48 7.08 -9.41
C GLU A 32 1.58 8.18 -8.83
N ASN A 33 1.79 8.61 -7.58
CA ASN A 33 0.94 9.55 -6.84
C ASN A 33 -0.56 9.20 -6.90
N LYS A 34 -0.87 7.92 -6.72
CA LYS A 34 -2.23 7.35 -6.81
C LYS A 34 -2.87 7.11 -5.44
N GLY A 35 -2.37 7.76 -4.39
CA GLY A 35 -3.03 7.72 -3.08
C GLY A 35 -4.35 8.48 -3.13
N SER A 36 -5.28 8.10 -2.26
CA SER A 36 -6.52 8.86 -2.05
C SER A 36 -6.72 9.17 -0.57
N ASP A 37 -7.64 10.10 -0.31
CA ASP A 37 -8.13 10.48 1.02
C ASP A 37 -8.78 9.32 1.78
N LYS A 38 -9.14 8.25 1.09
CA LYS A 38 -9.63 7.00 1.71
C LYS A 38 -8.53 6.24 2.42
N THR A 39 -7.26 6.41 2.06
CA THR A 39 -6.17 5.65 2.69
C THR A 39 -5.91 6.18 4.09
N GLU A 40 -6.32 5.42 5.10
CA GLU A 40 -6.18 5.76 6.52
C GLU A 40 -4.90 5.19 7.14
N ILE A 41 -4.46 4.00 6.70
CA ILE A 41 -3.29 3.30 7.29
C ILE A 41 -2.38 2.72 6.21
N ILE A 42 -1.08 2.95 6.36
CA ILE A 42 -0.04 2.36 5.51
C ILE A 42 0.96 1.59 6.38
N MET A 43 1.01 0.27 6.18
CA MET A 43 2.00 -0.61 6.79
C MET A 43 3.10 -0.92 5.79
N LEU A 44 4.14 -0.09 5.79
CA LEU A 44 5.29 -0.26 4.91
C LEU A 44 6.39 -1.07 5.62
N HIS A 45 6.57 -2.32 5.19
CA HIS A 45 7.72 -3.13 5.60
C HIS A 45 8.88 -2.84 4.65
N LEU A 46 9.81 -1.99 5.10
CA LEU A 46 11.10 -1.80 4.45
C LEU A 46 12.02 -2.95 4.87
N VAL A 47 12.53 -3.70 3.90
CA VAL A 47 13.68 -4.57 4.16
C VAL A 47 14.85 -3.63 4.37
N LYS A 48 15.59 -3.77 5.49
CA LYS A 48 16.78 -2.95 5.75
C LYS A 48 17.67 -2.95 4.51
N ASP A 49 18.07 -1.76 4.06
CA ASP A 49 19.05 -1.63 3.00
C ASP A 49 20.28 -2.47 3.35
N LYS A 50 20.78 -3.22 2.37
CA LYS A 50 22.17 -3.67 2.46
C LYS A 50 23.00 -2.40 2.44
N GLU A 51 23.79 -2.16 3.49
CA GLU A 51 24.78 -1.08 3.49
C GLU A 51 25.53 -1.13 2.17
N VAL A 52 25.39 -0.08 1.37
CA VAL A 52 26.23 0.12 0.19
C VAL A 52 27.57 0.56 0.75
N GLN A 53 28.54 -0.37 0.73
CA GLN A 53 29.94 -0.08 1.02
C GLN A 53 30.55 0.83 -0.05
#